data_AF-A0A5N5FRZ3-F1
#
_entry.id   AF-A0A5N5FRZ3-F1
#
_cell.length_a   1.000
_cell.length_b   1.000
_cell.length_c   1.000
_cell.angle_alpha   90.00
_cell.angle_beta   90.00
_cell.angle_gamma   90.00
#
_symmetry.space_group_name_H-M   'P 1'
#
loop_
_entity.id
_entity.type
_entity.pdbx_description
1 polymer ?
#
loop_
_entity_poly.entity_id
_entity_poly.type
_entity_poly.pdbx_seq_one_letter_code
_entity_poly.pdbx_strand_id
1 'polypeptide(L)'
;MHELLVLKAGSLNNFLPIQVQRWCQANFFECGGLAIGISISHKVGDGSTLGKFIRRCAAIIALGSTAVAVEMGATASRFPPLDFLNSPVDRAPINFVFGSVVKRRLVLDAPKIASLKFLSCQYCGSKSYQS
;
A
#
# COMPACT_ATOMS: atom_id res chain seq x y z
N MET A 1 1.85 30.09 17.00
CA MET A 1 1.86 28.87 17.82
C MET A 1 1.15 27.79 17.03
N HIS A 2 1.88 26.90 16.36
CA HIS A 2 1.29 25.82 15.57
C HIS A 2 1.04 24.61 16.48
N GLU A 3 -0.23 24.36 16.77
CA GLU A 3 -0.66 23.15 17.47
C GLU A 3 -0.59 21.97 16.49
N LEU A 4 0.33 21.06 16.77
CA LEU A 4 0.50 19.81 16.03
C LEU A 4 -0.66 18.89 16.42
N LEU A 5 -1.64 18.69 15.53
CA LEU A 5 -2.68 17.69 15.76
C LEU A 5 -2.07 16.28 15.64
N VAL A 6 -1.44 15.82 16.71
CA VAL A 6 -1.02 14.43 16.87
C VAL A 6 -2.28 13.64 17.20
N LEU A 7 -2.86 12.98 16.20
CA LEU A 7 -3.90 11.98 16.43
C LEU A 7 -3.26 10.81 17.19
N LYS A 8 -3.45 10.80 18.50
CA LYS A 8 -3.01 9.74 19.40
C LYS A 8 -4.01 8.59 19.30
N ALA A 9 -3.65 7.51 18.62
CA ALA A 9 -4.46 6.31 18.59
C ALA A 9 -4.41 5.63 19.97
N GLY A 10 -5.60 5.43 20.56
CA GLY A 10 -5.79 4.72 21.82
C GLY A 10 -5.35 3.26 21.75
N SER A 11 -4.91 2.76 22.90
CA SER A 11 -4.37 1.43 23.17
C SER A 11 -5.21 0.28 22.57
N LEU A 12 -4.55 -0.55 21.77
CA LEU A 12 -4.88 -1.97 21.62
C LEU A 12 -3.57 -2.75 21.77
N ASN A 13 -3.41 -3.36 22.94
CA ASN A 13 -2.21 -4.06 23.34
C ASN A 13 -2.07 -5.39 22.58
N ASN A 14 -0.79 -5.74 22.35
CA ASN A 14 -0.25 -7.07 22.08
C ASN A 14 -0.53 -7.67 20.70
N PHE A 15 0.20 -7.29 19.64
CA PHE A 15 0.63 -8.27 18.62
C PHE A 15 1.70 -7.84 17.60
N LEU A 16 2.49 -6.75 17.78
CA LEU A 16 3.58 -6.44 16.83
C LEU A 16 4.80 -5.77 17.52
N PRO A 17 6.04 -6.11 17.13
CA PRO A 17 7.25 -5.50 17.69
C PRO A 17 7.36 -4.03 17.24
N ILE A 18 7.10 -3.11 18.17
CA ILE A 18 7.62 -1.72 18.34
C ILE A 18 7.64 -0.74 17.12
N GLN A 19 7.34 -1.11 15.87
CA GLN A 19 7.52 -0.22 14.70
C GLN A 19 6.23 0.36 14.10
N VAL A 20 5.09 0.25 14.78
CA VAL A 20 3.79 0.66 14.22
C VAL A 20 2.97 1.53 15.18
N GLN A 21 3.61 2.41 15.95
CA GLN A 21 2.86 3.39 16.73
C GLN A 21 2.41 4.61 15.91
N ARG A 22 2.94 4.77 14.68
CA ARG A 22 2.62 5.89 13.79
C ARG A 22 2.27 5.37 12.39
N TRP A 23 0.97 5.37 12.06
CA TRP A 23 0.47 4.90 10.76
C TRP A 23 0.37 6.01 9.73
N CYS A 24 0.35 7.27 10.17
CA CYS A 24 0.41 8.45 9.33
C CYS A 24 1.38 9.48 9.91
N GLN A 25 2.11 10.17 9.04
CA GLN A 25 3.02 11.27 9.40
C GLN A 25 2.87 12.39 8.37
N ALA A 26 2.77 13.62 8.86
CA ALA A 26 2.82 14.84 8.08
C ALA A 26 4.12 15.58 8.38
N ASN A 27 4.86 15.99 7.35
CA ASN A 27 6.09 16.77 7.46
C ASN A 27 5.95 18.05 6.64
N PHE A 28 6.05 19.19 7.30
CA PHE A 28 6.07 20.51 6.68
C PHE A 28 7.51 20.91 6.39
N PHE A 29 7.75 21.48 5.21
CA PHE A 29 9.05 22.01 4.80
C PHE A 29 9.02 23.53 4.87
N GLU A 30 10.17 24.15 5.12
CA GLU A 30 10.31 25.61 5.21
C GLU A 30 9.85 26.34 3.93
N CYS A 31 9.93 25.67 2.77
CA CYS A 31 9.40 26.17 1.50
C CYS A 31 7.86 26.15 1.39
N GLY A 32 7.15 25.77 2.45
CA GLY A 32 5.70 25.62 2.47
C GLY A 32 5.19 24.27 1.92
N GLY A 33 6.09 23.35 1.54
CA GLY A 33 5.71 22.01 1.10
C GLY A 33 5.18 21.13 2.23
N LEU A 34 4.33 20.15 1.91
CA LEU A 34 3.82 19.13 2.83
C LEU A 34 4.06 17.72 2.25
N ALA A 35 4.79 16.87 2.98
CA ALA A 35 4.87 15.44 2.69
C ALA A 35 4.04 14.64 3.68
N ILE A 36 3.20 13.74 3.17
CA ILE A 36 2.40 12.81 3.97
C ILE A 36 2.92 11.39 3.72
N GLY A 37 3.38 10.74 4.79
CA GLY A 37 3.74 9.33 4.80
C GLY A 37 2.65 8.49 5.44
N ILE A 38 2.31 7.35 4.83
CA ILE A 38 1.34 6.39 5.36
C ILE A 38 2.02 5.02 5.44
N SER A 39 1.90 4.36 6.59
CA SER A 39 2.38 3.01 6.84
C SER A 39 1.19 2.09 7.12
N ILE A 40 1.00 1.07 6.29
CA ILE A 40 -0.05 0.06 6.45
C ILE A 40 0.62 -1.31 6.47
N SER A 41 0.23 -2.16 7.42
CA SER A 41 0.61 -3.56 7.38
C SER A 41 -0.02 -4.23 6.16
N HIS A 42 0.79 -4.85 5.30
CA HIS A 42 0.30 -5.61 4.14
C HIS A 42 -0.65 -6.77 4.55
N LYS A 43 -0.69 -7.15 5.83
CA LYS A 43 -1.69 -8.08 6.37
C LYS A 43 -3.11 -7.50 6.43
N VAL A 44 -3.23 -6.17 6.52
CA VAL A 44 -4.49 -5.45 6.76
C VAL A 44 -5.04 -4.84 5.47
N GLY A 45 -4.21 -4.67 4.44
CA GLY A 45 -4.65 -4.16 3.14
C GLY A 45 -3.57 -4.21 2.07
N ASP A 46 -4.01 -4.10 0.83
CA ASP A 46 -3.18 -4.03 -0.38
C ASP A 46 -3.05 -2.58 -0.91
N GLY A 47 -2.35 -2.41 -2.03
CA GLY A 47 -2.21 -1.09 -2.67
C GLY A 47 -3.54 -0.46 -3.09
N SER A 48 -4.54 -1.27 -3.46
CA SER A 48 -5.89 -0.79 -3.82
C SER A 48 -6.61 -0.22 -2.60
N THR A 49 -6.51 -0.91 -1.46
CA THR A 49 -7.04 -0.51 -0.15
C THR A 49 -6.42 0.80 0.28
N LEU A 50 -5.09 0.93 0.24
CA LEU A 50 -4.38 2.18 0.54
C LEU A 50 -4.83 3.33 -0.39
N GLY A 51 -4.96 3.08 -1.70
CA GLY A 51 -5.42 4.10 -2.65
C GLY A 51 -6.85 4.58 -2.39
N LYS A 52 -7.77 3.68 -2.04
CA LYS A 52 -9.15 4.03 -1.65
C LYS A 52 -9.17 4.85 -0.37
N PHE A 53 -8.37 4.46 0.63
CA PHE A 53 -8.21 5.20 1.88
C PHE A 53 -7.75 6.65 1.61
N ILE A 54 -6.66 6.83 0.85
CA ILE A 54 -6.12 8.17 0.53
C ILE A 54 -7.17 9.04 -0.18
N ARG A 55 -7.86 8.49 -1.20
CA ARG A 55 -8.91 9.22 -1.92
C ARG A 55 -10.04 9.66 -0.99
N ARG A 56 -10.43 8.81 -0.05
CA ARG A 56 -11.49 9.13 0.91
C ARG A 56 -11.04 10.20 1.90
N CYS A 57 -9.82 10.10 2.43
CA CYS A 57 -9.24 11.14 3.28
C CYS A 57 -9.20 12.49 2.55
N ALA A 58 -8.75 12.52 1.30
CA ALA A 58 -8.73 13.74 0.50
C ALA A 58 -10.15 14.32 0.31
N ALA A 59 -11.14 13.49 -0.01
CA ALA A 59 -12.53 13.92 -0.15
C ALA A 59 -13.13 14.48 1.16
N ILE A 60 -12.84 13.84 2.30
CA ILE A 60 -13.26 14.31 3.63
C ILE A 60 -12.68 15.69 3.93
N ILE A 61 -11.38 15.86 3.72
CA ILE A 61 -10.68 17.12 3.96
C ILE A 61 -11.24 18.22 3.06
N ALA A 62 -11.50 17.93 1.78
CA ALA A 62 -12.00 18.90 0.82
C ALA A 62 -13.47 19.31 1.08
N LEU A 63 -14.32 18.39 1.55
CA LEU A 63 -15.76 18.61 1.67
C LEU A 63 -16.23 18.87 3.12
N GLY A 64 -15.33 18.77 4.10
CA GLY A 64 -15.67 18.97 5.52
C GLY A 64 -16.64 17.93 6.10
N SER A 65 -16.81 16.78 5.43
CA SER A 65 -17.80 15.77 5.80
C SER A 65 -17.26 14.80 6.86
N THR A 66 -18.00 14.60 7.95
CA THR A 66 -17.74 13.52 8.92
C THR A 66 -18.07 12.17 8.27
N ALA A 67 -17.08 11.51 7.68
CA ALA A 67 -17.33 10.26 6.97
C ALA A 67 -17.89 9.17 7.90
N VAL A 68 -19.02 8.62 7.45
CA VAL A 68 -19.59 7.33 7.86
C VAL A 68 -18.47 6.28 7.93
N ALA A 69 -18.44 5.55 9.04
CA ALA A 69 -17.51 4.44 9.25
C ALA A 69 -17.53 3.50 8.05
N VAL A 70 -16.34 3.24 7.49
CA VAL A 70 -16.21 2.25 6.42
C VAL A 70 -16.53 0.89 7.04
N GLU A 71 -17.61 0.27 6.56
CA GLU A 71 -17.80 -1.16 6.75
C GLU A 71 -16.66 -1.85 5.97
N MET A 72 -15.59 -2.20 6.70
CA MET A 72 -14.50 -3.03 6.19
C MET A 72 -15.11 -4.40 5.92
N GLY A 73 -15.74 -4.54 4.75
CA GLY A 73 -16.71 -5.59 4.46
C GLY A 73 -16.22 -6.96 4.90
N ALA A 74 -17.12 -7.70 5.55
CA ALA A 74 -16.88 -8.98 6.23
C ALA A 74 -15.86 -9.85 5.48
N THR A 75 -14.59 -9.73 5.88
CA THR A 75 -13.48 -10.46 5.24
C THR A 75 -13.68 -11.96 5.37
N ALA A 76 -14.24 -12.40 6.49
CA ALA A 76 -14.64 -13.79 6.74
C ALA A 76 -15.74 -14.31 5.80
N SER A 77 -16.59 -13.44 5.24
CA SER A 77 -17.62 -13.85 4.27
C SER A 77 -17.06 -14.01 2.86
N ARG A 78 -16.01 -13.25 2.51
CA ARG A 78 -15.39 -13.29 1.17
C ARG A 78 -14.29 -14.35 1.06
N PHE A 79 -13.65 -14.67 2.19
CA PHE A 79 -12.61 -15.68 2.28
C PHE A 79 -13.05 -16.73 3.29
N PRO A 80 -13.67 -17.84 2.85
CA PRO A 80 -13.98 -18.93 3.75
C PRO A 80 -12.70 -19.43 4.44
N PRO A 81 -12.78 -19.89 5.69
CA PRO A 81 -11.65 -20.50 6.38
C PRO A 81 -11.06 -21.62 5.51
N LEU A 82 -9.74 -21.56 5.28
CA LEU A 82 -9.02 -22.57 4.50
C LEU A 82 -8.25 -23.45 5.47
N ASP A 83 -8.68 -24.69 5.63
CA ASP A 83 -8.14 -25.63 6.64
C ASP A 83 -6.63 -25.89 6.48
N PHE A 84 -6.08 -25.74 5.27
CA PHE A 84 -4.64 -25.91 5.03
C PHE A 84 -3.78 -24.77 5.58
N LEU A 85 -4.34 -23.60 5.88
CA LEU A 85 -3.61 -22.51 6.55
C LEU A 85 -3.42 -22.75 8.04
N ASN A 86 -4.12 -23.75 8.60
CA ASN A 86 -3.98 -24.20 9.99
C ASN A 86 -2.84 -25.21 10.17
N SER A 87 -2.29 -25.75 9.08
CA SER A 87 -1.04 -26.49 9.12
C SER A 87 0.07 -25.53 9.57
N PRO A 88 1.05 -25.97 10.40
CA PRO A 88 2.27 -25.21 10.61
C PRO A 88 2.96 -25.08 9.25
N VAL A 89 2.63 -24.03 8.50
CA VAL A 89 3.44 -23.59 7.37
C VAL A 89 4.79 -23.31 7.98
N ASP A 90 5.80 -24.06 7.55
CA ASP A 90 7.19 -23.81 7.86
C ASP A 90 7.52 -22.47 7.20
N ARG A 91 7.13 -21.39 7.90
CA ARG A 91 7.36 -20.02 7.47
C ARG A 91 8.83 -19.79 7.72
N ALA A 92 9.65 -20.27 6.79
CA ALA A 92 11.04 -19.91 6.72
C ALA A 92 11.10 -18.39 6.94
N PRO A 93 11.87 -17.90 7.93
CA PRO A 93 11.96 -16.48 8.16
C PRO A 93 12.32 -15.83 6.82
N ILE A 94 11.49 -14.89 6.38
CA ILE A 94 11.84 -14.06 5.24
C ILE A 94 13.05 -13.28 5.70
N ASN A 95 14.23 -13.78 5.34
CA ASN A 95 15.48 -13.10 5.56
C ASN A 95 15.45 -11.91 4.62
N PHE A 96 14.97 -10.77 5.13
CA PHE A 96 15.16 -9.50 4.47
C PHE A 96 16.67 -9.32 4.36
N VAL A 97 17.19 -9.42 3.14
CA VAL A 97 18.57 -9.05 2.86
C VAL A 97 18.65 -7.54 3.05
N PHE A 98 19.02 -7.13 4.27
CA PHE A 98 19.28 -5.74 4.59
C PHE A 98 20.63 -5.33 3.99
N GLY A 99 20.70 -5.29 2.66
CA GLY A 99 21.78 -4.68 1.90
C GLY A 99 21.48 -3.21 1.60
N SER A 100 22.50 -2.46 1.22
CA SER A 100 22.31 -1.10 0.72
C SER A 100 21.58 -1.14 -0.64
N VAL A 101 20.26 -0.99 -0.63
CA VAL A 101 19.45 -0.91 -1.85
C VAL A 101 19.35 0.55 -2.29
N VAL A 102 19.85 0.86 -3.48
CA VAL A 102 19.66 2.17 -4.11
C VAL A 102 18.33 2.17 -4.85
N LYS A 103 17.38 3.02 -4.41
CA LYS A 103 16.12 3.24 -5.12
C LYS A 103 16.32 4.27 -6.24
N ARG A 104 15.86 3.96 -7.45
CA ARG A 104 15.88 4.89 -8.60
C ARG A 104 14.47 5.05 -9.17
N ARG A 105 14.14 6.26 -9.62
CA ARG A 105 12.90 6.54 -10.37
C ARG A 105 13.16 6.34 -11.86
N LEU A 106 12.46 5.39 -12.46
CA LEU A 106 12.43 5.20 -13.91
C LEU A 106 11.14 5.81 -14.45
N VAL A 107 11.23 6.71 -15.43
CA VAL A 107 10.08 7.37 -16.03
C VAL A 107 9.86 6.81 -17.43
N LEU A 108 8.71 6.13 -17.60
CA LEU A 108 8.27 5.58 -18.87
C LEU A 108 7.13 6.45 -19.41
N ASP A 109 7.42 7.22 -20.44
CA ASP A 109 6.44 8.08 -21.09
C ASP A 109 5.51 7.26 -21.99
N ALA A 110 4.37 7.85 -22.36
CA ALA A 110 3.37 7.18 -23.19
C ALA A 110 3.94 6.51 -24.47
N PRO A 111 4.86 7.13 -25.23
CA PRO A 111 5.48 6.48 -26.40
C PRO A 111 6.28 5.22 -26.04
N LYS A 112 7.07 5.27 -24.96
CA LYS A 112 7.87 4.11 -24.50
C LYS A 112 6.97 2.96 -24.07
N ILE A 113 5.88 3.26 -23.38
CA ILE A 113 4.87 2.26 -23.01
C ILE A 113 4.21 1.66 -24.26
N ALA A 114 3.87 2.49 -25.26
CA ALA A 114 3.29 2.02 -26.51
C ALA A 114 4.25 1.10 -27.28
N SER A 115 5.53 1.46 -27.36
CA SER A 115 6.56 0.61 -27.96
C SER A 115 6.70 -0.73 -27.23
N LEU A 116 6.70 -0.74 -25.90
CA LEU A 116 6.76 -1.97 -25.11
C LEU A 116 5.54 -2.88 -25.36
N LYS A 117 4.34 -2.30 -25.42
CA LYS A 117 3.12 -3.06 -25.77
C LYS A 117 3.21 -3.68 -27.16
N PHE A 118 3.62 -2.89 -28.16
CA PHE A 118 3.80 -3.38 -29.53
C PHE A 118 4.76 -4.56 -29.60
N LEU A 119 5.96 -4.43 -28.99
CA LEU A 119 6.97 -5.49 -28.96
C LEU A 119 6.44 -6.76 -28.26
N SER A 120 5.69 -6.60 -27.16
CA SER A 120 5.12 -7.74 -26.43
C SER A 120 4.08 -8.52 -27.25
N CYS A 121 3.25 -7.81 -28.04
CA CYS A 121 2.29 -8.43 -28.95
C CYS A 121 2.99 -9.09 -30.15
N GLN A 122 4.04 -8.47 -30.69
CA GLN A 122 4.79 -9.01 -31.83
C GLN A 122 5.47 -10.35 -31.51
N TYR A 123 6.05 -10.47 -30.31
CA TYR A 123 6.70 -11.71 -29.87
C TYR A 123 5.72 -12.90 -29.73
N CYS A 124 4.45 -12.63 -29.45
CA CYS A 124 3.38 -13.64 -29.43
C CYS A 124 3.04 -14.14 -30.84
N GLY A 125 3.07 -13.26 -31.86
CA GLY A 125 2.83 -13.64 -33.26
C GLY A 125 3.95 -14.45 -33.91
N SER A 126 5.21 -14.25 -33.49
CA SER A 126 6.36 -14.95 -34.09
C SER A 126 6.56 -16.40 -33.62
N LYS A 127 6.00 -16.80 -32.46
CA LYS A 127 6.07 -18.21 -31.99
C LYS A 127 5.01 -19.12 -32.60
N SER A 128 3.91 -18.55 -33.10
CA SER A 128 2.80 -19.30 -33.69
C SER A 128 3.06 -19.81 -35.12
N TYR A 129 4.17 -19.40 -35.75
CA TYR A 129 4.55 -19.80 -37.12
C TYR A 129 5.68 -20.85 -37.17
N GLN A 130 6.11 -21.37 -36.01
CA GLN A 130 7.15 -22.42 -35.91
C GLN A 130 6.66 -23.70 -35.23
N SER A 131 5.35 -23.99 -35.26
CA SER A 131 4.78 -25.28 -34.85
C SER A 131 4.08 -25.98 -36.01
#